data_AF-A0A2V9E1N1-F1
#
_entry.id   AF-A0A2V9E1N1-F1
#
_cell.length_a   1.000
_cell.length_b   1.000
_cell.length_c   1.000
_cell.angle_alpha   90.00
_cell.angle_beta   90.00
_cell.angle_gamma   90.00
#
_symmetry.space_group_name_H-M   'P 1'
#
loop_
_entity.id
_entity.type
_entity.pdbx_description
1 polymer ?
#
loop_
_entity_poly.entity_id
_entity_poly.type
_entity_poly.pdbx_seq_one_letter_code
_entity_poly.pdbx_strand_id
1 'polypeptide(L)'
;MASHRITAPWDYLHQASNPSLESFELSRLNHAANLRKEISALLEQWIEETSAAFLARWVREDRKLPSQPDQPLDILPRAQPPCPAPPQSIAVRPRQPDRRLRASRRPSHLA
;
A
#
# COMPACT_ATOMS: atom_id res chain seq x y z
N MET A 1 -23.69 -8.23 27.69
CA MET A 1 -23.79 -6.81 27.30
C MET A 1 -25.09 -6.63 26.55
N ALA A 2 -26.07 -5.96 27.15
CA ALA A 2 -27.40 -5.82 26.56
C ALA A 2 -27.33 -4.89 25.35
N SER A 3 -27.62 -5.41 24.16
CA SER A 3 -27.87 -4.57 22.98
C SER A 3 -29.16 -3.80 23.24
N HIS A 4 -29.03 -2.52 23.60
CA HIS A 4 -30.17 -1.64 23.81
C HIS A 4 -30.81 -1.40 22.45
N ARG A 5 -31.93 -2.08 22.19
CA ARG A 5 -32.72 -1.80 20.99
C ARG A 5 -33.18 -0.36 21.06
N ILE A 6 -32.84 0.43 20.04
CA ILE A 6 -33.30 1.80 19.90
C ILE A 6 -34.76 1.73 19.46
N THR A 7 -35.68 1.61 20.41
CA THR A 7 -37.11 1.69 20.14
C THR A 7 -37.52 3.15 20.15
N ALA A 8 -38.12 3.63 19.06
CA ALA A 8 -38.67 4.98 19.01
C ALA A 8 -39.85 5.10 19.98
N PRO A 9 -39.96 6.21 20.75
CA PRO A 9 -41.07 6.41 21.69
C PRO A 9 -42.33 6.84 20.94
N TRP A 10 -43.01 5.89 20.29
CA TRP A 10 -44.16 6.14 19.41
C TRP A 10 -45.30 6.93 20.08
N ASP A 11 -45.61 6.63 21.34
CA ASP A 11 -46.67 7.33 22.09
C ASP A 11 -46.37 8.83 22.26
N TYR A 12 -45.11 9.16 22.50
CA TYR A 12 -44.65 10.55 22.58
C TYR A 12 -44.77 11.25 21.23
N LEU A 13 -44.32 10.60 20.15
CA LEU A 13 -44.36 11.18 18.82
C LEU A 13 -45.79 11.47 18.34
N HIS A 14 -46.76 10.67 18.78
CA HIS A 14 -48.17 10.86 18.42
C HIS A 14 -48.87 11.98 19.22
N GLN A 15 -48.45 12.20 20.47
CA GLN A 15 -49.10 13.16 21.39
C GLN A 15 -48.38 14.51 21.46
N ALA A 16 -47.13 14.58 20.98
CA ALA A 16 -46.31 15.77 21.04
C ALA A 16 -46.82 16.89 20.11
N SER A 17 -46.64 18.13 20.55
CA SER A 17 -46.84 19.31 19.70
C SER A 17 -45.71 19.46 18.68
N ASN A 18 -45.95 20.18 17.58
CA ASN A 18 -44.92 20.48 16.57
C ASN A 18 -43.59 21.01 17.14
N PRO A 19 -43.54 22.03 18.02
CA PRO A 19 -42.26 22.51 18.57
C PRO A 19 -41.56 21.45 19.43
N SER A 20 -42.31 20.56 20.08
CA SER A 20 -41.75 19.43 20.83
C SER A 20 -41.14 18.37 19.90
N LEU A 21 -41.72 18.16 18.72
CA LEU A 21 -41.19 17.26 17.69
C LEU A 21 -39.92 17.83 17.05
N GLU A 22 -39.88 19.11 16.73
CA GLU A 22 -38.68 19.79 16.21
C GLU A 22 -37.52 19.71 17.21
N SER A 23 -37.80 20.00 18.49
CA SER A 23 -36.81 19.88 19.57
C SER A 23 -36.31 18.44 19.73
N PHE A 24 -37.21 17.47 19.61
CA PHE A 24 -36.86 16.06 19.66
C PHE A 24 -35.98 15.66 18.48
N GLU A 25 -36.31 16.07 17.25
CA GLU A 25 -35.51 15.83 16.05
C GLU A 25 -34.10 16.39 16.21
N LEU A 26 -33.97 17.67 16.57
CA LEU A 26 -32.67 18.31 16.78
C LEU A 26 -31.84 17.57 17.83
N SER A 27 -32.45 17.16 18.93
CA SER A 27 -31.79 16.38 19.98
C SER A 27 -31.27 15.03 19.45
N ARG A 28 -32.09 14.31 18.66
CA ARG A 28 -31.70 13.03 18.06
C ARG A 28 -30.58 13.18 17.03
N LEU A 29 -30.63 14.21 16.19
CA LEU A 29 -29.58 14.51 15.22
C LEU A 29 -28.25 14.88 15.91
N ASN A 30 -28.31 15.71 16.95
CA ASN A 30 -27.14 16.08 17.74
C ASN A 30 -26.53 14.87 18.46
N HIS A 31 -27.38 14.03 19.06
CA HIS A 31 -26.92 12.78 19.70
C HIS A 31 -26.23 11.85 18.69
N ALA A 32 -26.80 11.69 17.48
CA ALA A 32 -26.18 10.90 16.42
C ALA A 32 -24.83 11.47 15.97
N ALA A 33 -24.71 12.80 15.87
CA ALA A 33 -23.45 13.46 15.53
C ALA A 33 -22.37 13.25 16.60
N ASN A 34 -22.74 13.27 17.89
CA ASN A 34 -21.82 12.99 18.99
C ASN A 34 -21.38 11.52 18.99
N LEU A 35 -22.31 10.58 18.84
CA LEU A 35 -21.97 9.15 18.72
C LEU A 35 -21.01 8.90 17.56
N ARG A 36 -21.19 9.56 16.41
CA ARG A 36 -20.26 9.42 15.29
C ARG A 36 -18.85 9.86 15.68
N LYS A 37 -18.69 10.97 16.41
CA LYS A 37 -17.38 11.43 16.88
C LYS A 37 -16.74 10.44 17.85
N GLU A 38 -17.53 9.93 18.80
CA GLU A 38 -17.07 8.93 19.77
C GLU A 38 -16.62 7.65 19.06
N ILE A 39 -17.40 7.15 18.10
CA ILE A 39 -17.05 5.97 17.30
C ILE A 39 -15.77 6.22 16.49
N SER A 40 -15.63 7.38 15.85
CA SER A 40 -14.41 7.73 15.10
C SER A 40 -13.18 7.70 16.00
N ALA A 41 -13.24 8.34 17.18
CA ALA A 41 -12.13 8.35 18.12
C ALA A 41 -11.77 6.93 18.61
N LEU A 42 -12.78 6.10 18.92
CA LEU A 42 -12.56 4.71 19.32
C LEU A 42 -11.93 3.87 18.20
N LEU A 43 -12.34 4.09 16.94
CA LEU A 43 -11.76 3.40 15.79
C LEU A 43 -10.30 3.78 15.57
N GLU A 44 -9.97 5.08 15.66
CA GLU A 44 -8.60 5.56 15.54
C GLU A 44 -7.70 4.94 16.62
N GLN A 45 -8.14 4.95 17.88
CA GLN A 45 -7.40 4.33 18.97
C GLN A 45 -7.22 2.83 18.75
N TRP A 46 -8.29 2.12 18.35
CA TRP A 46 -8.22 0.68 18.10
C TRP A 46 -7.24 0.33 16.97
N ILE A 47 -7.20 1.13 15.90
CA ILE A 47 -6.25 0.95 14.80
C ILE A 47 -4.81 1.13 15.28
N GLU A 48 -4.53 2.21 16.02
CA GLU A 48 -3.19 2.49 16.56
C GLU A 48 -2.71 1.34 17.44
N GLU A 49 -3.51 0.95 18.44
CA GLU A 49 -3.17 -0.14 19.37
C GLU A 49 -2.95 -1.47 18.65
N THR A 50 -3.81 -1.80 17.68
CA THR A 50 -3.70 -3.04 16.91
C THR A 50 -2.45 -3.03 16.01
N SER A 51 -2.14 -1.90 15.38
CA SER A 51 -0.95 -1.75 14.55
C SER A 51 0.33 -1.89 15.36
N ALA A 52 0.40 -1.27 16.55
CA ALA A 52 1.51 -1.40 17.47
C ALA A 52 1.69 -2.85 17.94
N ALA A 53 0.60 -3.56 18.25
CA ALA A 53 0.63 -4.97 18.60
C ALA A 53 1.18 -5.86 17.45
N PHE A 54 0.79 -5.58 16.20
CA PHE A 54 1.33 -6.27 15.04
C PHE A 54 2.80 -5.97 14.80
N LEU A 55 3.24 -4.72 14.93
CA LEU A 55 4.66 -4.36 14.84
C LEU A 55 5.47 -5.05 15.94
N ALA A 56 4.99 -5.04 17.18
CA ALA A 56 5.64 -5.74 18.28
C ALA A 56 5.75 -7.24 18.02
N ARG A 57 4.69 -7.86 17.46
CA ARG A 57 4.71 -9.25 17.04
C ARG A 57 5.74 -9.50 15.95
N TRP A 58 5.78 -8.65 14.92
CA TRP A 58 6.72 -8.74 13.81
C TRP A 58 8.17 -8.62 14.30
N VAL A 59 8.52 -7.62 15.11
CA VAL A 59 9.86 -7.46 15.69
C VAL A 59 10.24 -8.67 16.55
N ARG A 60 9.29 -9.22 17.31
CA ARG A 60 9.52 -10.42 18.10
C ARG A 60 9.80 -11.65 17.23
N GLU A 61 9.15 -11.76 16.08
CA GLU A 61 9.38 -12.85 15.12
C GLU A 61 10.71 -12.65 14.37
N ASP A 62 11.04 -11.42 13.97
CA ASP A 62 12.30 -11.05 13.35
C ASP A 62 13.51 -11.42 14.24
N ARG A 63 13.46 -11.08 15.54
CA ARG A 63 14.51 -11.45 16.50
C ARG A 63 14.67 -12.95 16.73
N LYS A 64 13.69 -13.78 16.37
CA LYS A 64 13.79 -15.24 16.47
C LYS A 64 14.50 -15.84 15.26
N LEU A 65 14.60 -15.12 14.15
CA LEU A 65 15.43 -15.54 13.03
C LEU A 65 16.90 -15.44 13.48
N PRO A 66 17.72 -16.47 13.25
CA PRO A 66 19.13 -16.40 13.60
C PRO A 66 19.76 -15.24 12.84
N SER A 67 20.47 -14.36 13.55
CA SER A 67 21.29 -13.30 12.95
C SER A 67 22.27 -13.97 11.99
N GLN A 68 22.01 -13.86 10.69
CA GLN A 68 23.00 -14.24 9.70
C GLN A 68 24.21 -13.34 9.93
N PRO A 69 25.42 -13.89 10.21
CA PRO A 69 26.58 -13.08 10.53
C PRO A 69 26.88 -12.14 9.37
N ASP A 70 27.18 -10.89 9.72
CA ASP A 70 27.42 -9.75 8.84
C ASP A 70 28.21 -10.13 7.59
N GLN A 71 27.52 -10.26 6.45
CA GLN A 71 28.18 -10.08 5.17
C GLN A 71 28.27 -8.57 4.92
N PRO A 72 29.48 -8.01 4.70
CA PRO A 72 29.62 -6.60 4.36
C PRO A 72 28.77 -6.31 3.12
N LEU A 73 27.92 -5.29 3.21
CA LEU A 73 27.14 -4.74 2.11
C LEU A 73 28.07 -4.09 1.08
N ASP A 74 28.76 -4.89 0.27
CA ASP A 74 29.41 -4.43 -0.95
C ASP A 74 28.33 -4.26 -2.05
N ILE A 75 27.78 -3.05 -2.10
CA ILE A 75 27.44 -2.23 -3.29
C ILE A 75 26.90 -3.01 -4.53
N LEU A 76 25.56 -2.99 -4.70
CA LEU A 76 24.70 -2.96 -5.93
C LEU A 76 25.03 -3.82 -7.20
N PRO A 77 24.08 -3.99 -8.15
CA PRO A 77 22.72 -4.51 -8.09
C PRO A 77 22.60 -5.85 -8.87
N ARG A 78 21.69 -6.71 -8.41
CA ARG A 78 21.28 -7.96 -9.06
C ARG A 78 20.59 -7.67 -10.41
N ALA A 79 21.24 -7.99 -11.52
CA ALA A 79 20.59 -8.45 -12.74
C ALA A 79 21.62 -9.02 -13.74
N GLN A 80 21.73 -10.35 -13.84
CA GLN A 80 21.97 -11.00 -15.12
C GLN A 80 21.47 -12.46 -15.09
N PRO A 81 20.57 -12.86 -16.01
CA PRO A 81 20.15 -14.25 -16.16
C PRO A 81 21.29 -15.10 -16.77
N PRO A 82 21.29 -16.43 -16.57
CA PRO A 82 22.38 -17.29 -17.03
C PRO A 82 22.27 -17.50 -18.55
N CYS A 83 23.16 -16.88 -19.33
CA CYS A 83 23.42 -17.31 -20.70
C CYS A 83 24.50 -18.41 -20.70
N PRO A 84 24.24 -19.61 -21.25
CA PRO A 84 25.27 -20.65 -21.36
C PRO A 84 26.25 -20.30 -22.49
N ALA A 85 27.55 -20.37 -22.18
CA ALA A 85 28.62 -20.18 -23.16
C ALA A 85 28.81 -21.43 -24.04
N PRO A 86 28.94 -21.31 -25.38
CA PRO A 86 29.50 -22.38 -26.21
C PRO A 86 31.03 -22.30 -26.29
N PRO A 87 31.71 -23.44 -26.49
CA PRO A 87 33.13 -23.63 -26.22
C PRO A 87 34.06 -22.94 -27.22
N GLN A 88 35.16 -22.43 -26.70
CA GLN A 88 36.26 -21.81 -27.43
C GLN A 88 36.94 -22.84 -28.34
N SER A 89 36.94 -22.61 -29.65
CA SER A 89 37.70 -23.42 -30.61
C SER A 89 38.65 -22.53 -31.42
N ILE A 90 39.86 -22.42 -30.87
CA ILE A 90 41.18 -22.53 -31.51
C ILE A 90 41.37 -21.93 -32.92
N ALA A 91 42.44 -21.11 -32.99
CA ALA A 91 43.39 -20.91 -34.09
C ALA A 91 43.16 -19.80 -35.13
N VAL A 92 44.16 -18.89 -35.15
CA VAL A 92 44.96 -18.45 -36.32
C VAL A 92 44.15 -17.74 -37.42
N ARG A 93 44.35 -16.44 -37.74
CA ARG A 93 45.56 -15.82 -38.29
C ARG A 93 45.31 -14.29 -38.44
N PRO A 94 46.36 -13.45 -38.52
CA PRO A 94 46.20 -11.99 -38.62
C PRO A 94 46.30 -11.48 -40.08
N ARG A 95 45.89 -10.21 -40.26
CA ARG A 95 45.95 -9.33 -41.46
C ARG A 95 44.86 -9.61 -42.50
N GLN A 96 44.20 -8.62 -43.09
CA GLN A 96 44.67 -7.31 -43.56
C GLN A 96 43.52 -6.27 -43.51
N PRO A 97 43.84 -4.96 -43.44
CA PRO A 97 42.92 -3.92 -43.85
C PRO A 97 42.97 -3.80 -45.37
N ASP A 98 41.83 -3.66 -46.04
CA ASP A 98 41.68 -2.63 -47.06
C ASP A 98 40.29 -2.58 -47.68
N ARG A 99 40.03 -1.41 -48.26
CA ARG A 99 39.10 -1.15 -49.35
C ARG A 99 37.61 -1.10 -48.98
N ARG A 100 37.09 0.13 -48.86
CA ARG A 100 36.60 0.95 -49.99
C ARG A 100 35.24 0.47 -50.48
N LEU A 101 34.18 1.24 -50.18
CA LEU A 101 33.53 2.13 -51.15
C LEU A 101 32.07 2.40 -50.76
N ARG A 102 31.73 3.67 -50.97
CA ARG A 102 30.42 4.21 -51.39
C ARG A 102 29.25 3.94 -50.46
N ALA A 103 28.79 4.97 -49.75
CA ALA A 103 27.98 6.06 -50.30
C ALA A 103 26.80 5.53 -51.12
N SER A 104 25.59 5.73 -50.62
CA SER A 104 24.61 6.59 -51.28
C SER A 104 23.31 6.68 -50.49
N ARG A 105 22.86 7.94 -50.34
CA ARG A 105 21.48 8.42 -50.51
C ARG A 105 20.41 7.85 -49.58
N ARG A 106 19.48 8.62 -49.05
CA ARG A 106 19.20 10.07 -48.90
C ARG A 106 17.94 10.04 -47.99
N PRO A 107 17.76 10.99 -47.06
CA PRO A 107 16.70 10.90 -46.07
C PRO A 107 15.31 11.22 -46.63
N SER A 108 14.36 10.57 -45.97
CA SER A 108 12.92 10.80 -45.89
C SER A 108 12.53 12.28 -45.82
N HIS A 109 11.36 12.62 -46.35
CA HIS A 109 10.25 13.25 -45.61
C HIS A 109 9.25 13.81 -46.64
N LEU A 110 8.06 13.20 -46.69
CA LEU A 110 6.84 13.88 -47.11
C LEU A 110 6.01 14.07 -45.85
N ALA A 111 5.72 15.34 -45.58
CA ALA A 111 4.66 15.80 -44.70
C ALA A 111 3.32 15.73 -45.45
#